data_AF-A0A2K3MH67-F1
#
_entry.id   AF-A0A2K3MH67-F1
#
_cell.length_a   1.000
_cell.length_b   1.000
_cell.length_c   1.000
_cell.angle_alpha   90.00
_cell.angle_beta   90.00
_cell.angle_gamma   90.00
#
_symmetry.space_group_name_H-M   'P 1'
#
loop_
_entity.id
_entity.type
_entity.pdbx_description
1 polymer ?
#
loop_
_entity_poly.entity_id
_entity_poly.type
_entity_poly.pdbx_seq_one_letter_code
_entity_poly.pdbx_strand_id
1 'polypeptide(L)'
;VAQYASDSGNGKTASNNVDECLRSLEELDSLLLRASRNDPDASVKSMKAKVRSAFIALDSLLQTVPSDVLSKGKVIADSYLDREDVVETESSDPDLKQLQSIL
;
A
#
# COMPACT_ATOMS: atom_id res chain seq x y z
N VAL A 1 1.90 15.29 -6.47
CA VAL A 1 3.11 14.58 -6.98
C VAL A 1 3.40 14.95 -8.42
N ALA A 2 2.45 14.83 -9.36
CA ALA A 2 2.68 15.12 -10.78
C ALA A 2 3.26 16.53 -11.07
N GLN A 3 2.77 17.57 -10.38
CA GLN A 3 3.28 18.94 -10.56
C GLN A 3 4.74 19.06 -10.07
N TYR A 4 5.03 18.65 -8.83
CA TYR A 4 6.39 18.68 -8.27
C TYR A 4 7.41 17.87 -9.09
N ALA A 5 6.99 16.70 -9.58
CA ALA A 5 7.84 15.87 -10.43
C ALA A 5 8.09 16.53 -11.79
N SER A 6 7.09 17.17 -12.39
CA SER A 6 7.22 17.88 -13.66
C SER A 6 8.15 19.09 -13.55
N ASP A 7 7.97 19.89 -12.50
CA ASP A 7 8.79 21.08 -12.21
C ASP A 7 10.27 20.70 -11.95
N SER A 8 10.53 19.47 -11.50
CA SER A 8 11.89 18.94 -11.26
C SER A 8 12.46 18.13 -12.44
N GLY A 9 11.80 18.11 -13.60
CA GLY A 9 12.22 17.32 -14.77
C GLY A 9 11.96 15.81 -14.68
N ASN A 10 11.34 15.34 -13.60
CA ASN A 10 11.02 13.94 -13.32
C ASN A 10 9.59 13.53 -13.75
N GLY A 11 8.87 14.38 -14.49
CA GLY A 11 7.47 14.15 -14.83
C GLY A 11 7.20 12.80 -15.51
N LYS A 12 8.04 12.41 -16.47
CA LYS A 12 7.94 11.11 -17.16
C LYS A 12 8.26 9.92 -16.24
N THR A 13 9.25 10.06 -15.38
CA THR A 13 9.59 9.03 -14.38
C THR A 13 8.43 8.84 -13.41
N ALA A 14 7.84 9.93 -12.93
CA ALA A 14 6.69 9.88 -12.03
C ALA A 14 5.47 9.24 -12.70
N SER A 15 5.15 9.58 -13.96
CA SER A 15 4.04 8.94 -14.66
C SER A 15 4.26 7.44 -14.85
N ASN A 16 5.46 7.03 -15.25
CA ASN A 16 5.79 5.61 -15.41
C ASN A 16 5.66 4.84 -14.09
N ASN A 17 6.13 5.42 -12.98
CA ASN A 17 6.02 4.80 -11.66
C ASN A 17 4.55 4.69 -11.20
N VAL A 18 3.69 5.66 -11.53
CA VAL A 18 2.24 5.56 -11.28
C VAL A 18 1.65 4.41 -12.09
N ASP A 19 1.95 4.33 -13.39
CA ASP A 19 1.43 3.27 -14.27
C ASP A 19 1.87 1.88 -13.79
N GLU A 20 3.13 1.72 -13.38
CA GLU A 20 3.64 0.45 -12.85
C GLU A 20 2.99 0.05 -11.53
N CYS A 21 2.75 1.03 -10.65
CA CYS A 21 2.05 0.80 -9.38
C CYS A 21 0.61 0.32 -9.63
N LEU A 22 -0.15 1.04 -10.44
CA LEU A 22 -1.54 0.70 -10.78
C LEU A 22 -1.63 -0.67 -11.45
N ARG A 23 -0.78 -0.92 -12.44
CA ARG A 23 -0.71 -2.22 -13.12
C ARG A 23 -0.41 -3.37 -12.15
N SER A 24 0.52 -3.16 -11.21
CA SER A 24 0.85 -4.18 -10.21
C SER A 24 -0.34 -4.48 -9.29
N LEU A 25 -1.14 -3.46 -8.95
CA LEU A 25 -2.35 -3.62 -8.13
C LEU A 25 -3.49 -4.32 -8.91
N GLU A 26 -3.68 -4.00 -10.19
CA GLU A 26 -4.64 -4.70 -11.06
C GLU A 26 -4.27 -6.18 -11.24
N GLU A 27 -2.98 -6.47 -11.44
CA GLU A 27 -2.48 -7.84 -11.54
C GLU A 27 -2.62 -8.59 -10.20
N LEU A 28 -2.49 -7.90 -9.06
CA LEU A 28 -2.77 -8.46 -7.74
C LEU A 28 -4.25 -8.80 -7.57
N ASP A 29 -5.16 -7.90 -7.93
CA ASP A 29 -6.61 -8.12 -7.85
C ASP A 29 -7.04 -9.32 -8.72
N SER A 30 -6.51 -9.40 -9.94
CA SER A 30 -6.71 -10.55 -10.82
C SER A 30 -6.25 -11.87 -10.18
N LEU A 31 -5.08 -11.87 -9.51
CA LEU A 31 -4.60 -13.04 -8.76
C LEU A 31 -5.52 -13.40 -7.60
N LEU A 32 -6.03 -12.42 -6.85
CA LEU A 32 -6.96 -12.64 -5.74
C LEU A 32 -8.29 -13.23 -6.23
N LEU A 33 -8.83 -12.70 -7.32
CA LEU A 33 -10.04 -13.24 -7.95
C LEU A 33 -9.84 -14.69 -8.43
N ARG A 34 -8.69 -14.99 -9.05
CA ARG A 34 -8.34 -16.35 -9.49
C ARG A 34 -8.18 -17.30 -8.30
N ALA A 35 -7.51 -16.87 -7.24
CA ALA A 35 -7.36 -17.65 -6.02
C ALA A 35 -8.71 -17.94 -5.35
N SER A 36 -9.63 -16.96 -5.33
CA SER A 36 -11.01 -17.18 -4.87
C SER A 36 -11.76 -18.25 -5.66
N ARG A 37 -11.32 -18.58 -6.88
CA ARG A 37 -11.86 -19.64 -7.74
C ARG A 37 -11.05 -20.94 -7.67
N ASN A 38 -10.15 -21.06 -6.69
CA ASN A 38 -9.25 -22.21 -6.50
C ASN A 38 -8.31 -22.47 -7.68
N ASP A 39 -7.91 -21.43 -8.41
CA ASP A 39 -6.91 -21.53 -9.47
C ASP A 39 -5.52 -21.87 -8.86
N PRO A 40 -4.90 -23.01 -9.21
CA PRO A 40 -3.63 -23.44 -8.61
C PRO A 40 -2.44 -22.56 -9.01
N ASP A 41 -2.55 -21.80 -10.10
CA ASP A 41 -1.50 -20.89 -10.56
C ASP A 41 -1.54 -19.54 -9.81
N ALA A 42 -2.64 -19.25 -9.11
CA ALA A 42 -2.81 -18.05 -8.29
C ALA A 42 -2.18 -18.22 -6.89
N SER A 43 -0.85 -18.30 -6.87
CA SER A 43 -0.11 -18.56 -5.62
C SER A 43 0.08 -17.31 -4.74
N VAL A 44 0.18 -17.52 -3.42
CA VAL A 44 0.59 -16.49 -2.45
C VAL A 44 1.95 -15.87 -2.83
N LYS A 45 2.86 -16.65 -3.43
CA LYS A 45 4.15 -16.16 -3.92
C LYS A 45 3.96 -15.11 -5.02
N SER A 46 3.08 -15.38 -5.98
CA SER A 46 2.75 -14.45 -7.06
C SER A 46 2.11 -13.16 -6.51
N MET A 47 1.20 -13.27 -5.54
CA MET A 47 0.58 -12.11 -4.90
C MET A 47 1.60 -11.24 -4.17
N LYS A 48 2.48 -11.85 -3.36
CA LYS A 48 3.58 -11.15 -2.68
C LYS A 48 4.51 -10.44 -3.65
N ALA A 49 4.75 -11.04 -4.82
CA ALA A 49 5.55 -10.40 -5.87
C ALA A 49 4.86 -9.13 -6.41
N LYS A 50 3.55 -9.16 -6.64
CA LYS A 50 2.80 -7.97 -7.10
C LYS A 50 2.72 -6.87 -6.06
N VAL A 51 2.52 -7.23 -4.79
CA VAL A 51 2.63 -6.27 -3.66
C VAL A 51 4.01 -5.62 -3.64
N ARG A 52 5.08 -6.41 -3.78
CA ARG A 52 6.46 -5.88 -3.82
C ARG A 52 6.68 -4.94 -5.01
N SER A 53 6.19 -5.28 -6.19
CA SER A 53 6.27 -4.41 -7.37
C SER A 53 5.54 -3.09 -7.14
N ALA A 54 4.33 -3.12 -6.59
CA ALA A 54 3.59 -1.90 -6.24
C ALA A 54 4.35 -1.03 -5.23
N PHE A 55 4.95 -1.62 -4.20
CA PHE A 55 5.78 -0.88 -3.24
C PHE A 55 7.02 -0.25 -3.86
N ILE A 56 7.73 -0.97 -4.73
CA ILE A 56 8.92 -0.43 -5.42
C ILE A 56 8.53 0.75 -6.30
N ALA A 57 7.42 0.64 -7.04
CA ALA A 57 6.91 1.72 -7.89
C ALA A 57 6.49 2.94 -7.06
N LEU A 58 5.81 2.71 -5.92
CA LEU A 58 5.43 3.78 -4.99
C LEU A 58 6.66 4.47 -4.37
N ASP A 59 7.66 3.72 -3.90
CA ASP A 59 8.90 4.29 -3.36
C ASP A 59 9.62 5.12 -4.42
N SER A 60 9.75 4.58 -5.63
CA SER A 60 10.35 5.29 -6.77
C SER A 60 9.57 6.56 -7.13
N LEU A 61 8.24 6.55 -7.00
CA LEU A 61 7.40 7.74 -7.17
C LEU A 61 7.68 8.78 -6.09
N LEU A 62 7.79 8.38 -4.82
CA LEU A 62 8.11 9.30 -3.71
C LEU A 62 9.48 9.95 -3.88
N GLN A 63 10.45 9.25 -4.46
CA GLN A 63 11.77 9.82 -4.79
C GLN A 63 11.71 10.94 -5.85
N THR A 64 10.62 11.07 -6.59
CA THR A 64 10.41 12.19 -7.54
C THR A 64 9.94 13.48 -6.86
N VAL A 65 9.55 13.40 -5.58
CA VAL A 65 9.06 14.54 -4.80
C VAL A 65 10.26 15.27 -4.15
N PRO A 66 10.32 16.61 -4.20
CA PRO A 66 11.31 17.39 -3.48
C PRO A 66 11.37 17.03 -1.99
N SER A 67 12.57 16.96 -1.43
CA SER A 67 12.81 16.45 -0.07
C SER A 67 12.14 17.29 1.03
N ASP A 68 12.00 18.59 0.82
CA ASP A 68 11.32 19.52 1.73
C ASP A 68 9.80 19.31 1.75
N VAL A 69 9.22 18.86 0.63
CA VAL A 69 7.80 18.48 0.53
C VAL A 69 7.59 17.07 1.09
N LEU A 70 8.48 16.13 0.73
CA LEU A 70 8.40 14.74 1.19
C LEU A 70 8.52 14.63 2.72
N SER A 71 9.43 15.39 3.34
CA SER A 71 9.60 15.41 4.80
C SER A 71 8.35 15.90 5.54
N LYS A 72 7.68 16.94 5.03
CA LYS A 72 6.40 17.42 5.58
C LYS A 72 5.30 16.36 5.44
N GLY A 73 5.25 15.68 4.29
CA GLY A 73 4.32 14.56 4.07
C GLY A 73 4.57 13.40 5.03
N LYS A 74 5.84 13.07 5.31
CA LYS A 74 6.21 12.02 6.25
C LYS A 74 5.68 12.29 7.66
N VAL A 75 5.84 13.51 8.17
CA VAL A 75 5.33 13.89 9.51
C VAL A 75 3.82 13.66 9.61
N ILE A 76 3.08 13.99 8.54
CA ILE A 76 1.63 13.76 8.50
C ILE A 76 1.33 12.26 8.47
N ALA A 77 2.01 11.49 7.62
CA ALA A 77 1.82 10.04 7.52
C ALA A 77 2.14 9.33 8.85
N ASP A 78 3.27 9.66 9.48
CA ASP A 78 3.68 9.11 10.77
C ASP A 78 2.61 9.35 11.85
N SER A 79 1.92 10.50 11.84
CA SER A 79 0.85 10.80 12.80
C SER A 79 -0.39 9.90 12.68
N TYR A 80 -0.58 9.22 11.54
CA TYR A 80 -1.61 8.20 11.39
C TYR A 80 -1.16 6.84 11.94
N LEU A 81 0.13 6.48 11.80
CA LEU A 81 0.69 5.26 12.38
C LEU A 81 0.70 5.31 13.91
N ASP A 82 1.12 6.43 14.50
CA ASP A 82 1.15 6.60 15.97
C ASP A 82 -0.24 6.51 16.62
N ARG A 83 -1.32 6.63 15.83
CA ARG A 83 -2.70 6.44 16.31
C ARG A 83 -3.13 4.97 16.34
N GLU A 84 -2.49 4.10 15.57
CA GLU A 84 -2.82 2.67 15.52
C GLU A 84 -2.24 1.91 16.72
N ASP A 85 -1.19 2.44 17.38
CA ASP A 85 -0.68 1.93 18.66
C ASP A 85 -1.57 2.30 19.87
N VAL A 86 -2.63 3.12 19.67
CA VAL A 86 -3.65 3.46 20.69
C VAL A 86 -5.01 2.84 20.37
N VAL A 87 -5.05 1.90 19.42
CA VAL A 87 -6.18 0.98 19.30
C VAL A 87 -5.72 -0.39 19.76
N GLU A 88 -5.39 -0.51 21.06
CA GLU A 88 -5.89 -1.68 21.78
C GLU A 88 -7.39 -1.71 21.46
N THR A 89 -7.76 -2.58 20.54
CA THR A 89 -9.13 -2.98 20.31
C THR A 89 -9.53 -3.79 21.55
N GLU A 90 -9.67 -3.11 22.69
CA GLU A 90 -10.69 -3.49 23.65
C GLU A 90 -12.01 -3.35 22.90
N SER A 91 -12.35 -4.41 22.17
CA SER A 91 -13.66 -4.55 21.56
C SER A 91 -14.67 -4.30 22.67
N SER A 92 -15.34 -3.15 22.60
CA SER A 92 -16.46 -2.83 23.48
C SER A 92 -17.70 -3.66 23.10
N ASP A 93 -17.58 -4.47 22.05
CA ASP A 93 -18.57 -5.42 21.56
C ASP A 93 -18.58 -6.67 22.47
N PRO A 94 -19.67 -6.89 23.23
CA PRO A 94 -19.78 -8.01 24.15
C PRO A 94 -19.74 -9.37 23.44
N ASP A 95 -20.14 -9.45 22.17
CA ASP A 95 -20.16 -10.70 21.41
C ASP A 95 -18.74 -11.14 21.03
N LEU A 96 -17.85 -10.19 20.73
CA LEU A 96 -16.43 -10.47 20.44
C LEU A 96 -15.66 -10.92 21.69
N LYS A 97 -15.96 -10.33 22.87
CA LYS A 97 -15.38 -10.79 24.15
C LYS A 97 -15.78 -12.22 24.49
N GLN A 98 -17.00 -12.62 24.18
CA GLN A 98 -17.48 -13.98 24.42
C GLN A 98 -16.69 -15.02 23.61
N LEU A 99 -16.34 -14.71 22.37
CA LEU A 99 -15.55 -15.60 21.51
C LEU A 99 -14.10 -15.75 21.99
N GLN A 100 -13.52 -14.70 22.58
CA GLN A 100 -12.16 -14.72 23.10
C GLN A 100 -12.02 -15.57 24.38
N SER A 101 -13.11 -15.74 25.14
CA SER A 101 -13.14 -16.57 26.37
C SER A 101 -13.19 -18.09 26.11
N ILE A 102 -13.33 -18.51 24.84
CA ILE A 102 -13.45 -19.93 24.45
C ILE A 102 -12.11 -20.52 23.99
N LEU A 103 -11.11 -19.67 23.73
CA LEU A 103 -9.71 -20.07 23.51
C LEU A 103 -8.95 -20.18 24.83
#